data_AF-A0A0Q6VLG6-F1
#
_entry.id   AF-A0A0Q6VLG6-F1
#
_cell.length_a   1.000
_cell.length_b   1.000
_cell.length_c   1.000
_cell.angle_alpha   90.00
_cell.angle_beta   90.00
_cell.angle_gamma   90.00
#
_symmetry.space_group_name_H-M   'P 1'
#
loop_
_entity.id
_entity.type
_entity.pdbx_description
1 polymer ?
#
loop_
_entity_poly.entity_id
_entity_poly.type
_entity_poly.pdbx_seq_one_letter_code
_entity_poly.pdbx_strand_id
1 'polypeptide(L)'
;MLHRGNLRRVVGASAVVVLLAALMAFYVAGRAGAGPARCQQHRVDARDRATIVTGEGPRTLVIGDSWSVGLGQDDLGRSWASRLAGEVHVAGFSGSGFSARASTCGRVSFHDRAPTALDVRPALVVVEGGLNDYDQPAAAIDRGFRDLMADLAGQRVVVVGPAAAPVRAGAVPRVDGLLASLSEQYGVPYVQTSDLDLDYLDDRLHLTEGGHEEFGRTVAERIAAVSPRRPVVLAR
;
A
#
# COMPACT_ATOMS: atom_id res chain seq x y z
N MET A 1 -41.62 42.92 -36.23
CA MET A 1 -42.15 41.69 -35.60
C MET A 1 -41.03 40.64 -35.54
N LEU A 2 -40.24 40.67 -34.46
CA LEU A 2 -39.15 39.70 -34.26
C LEU A 2 -39.71 38.34 -33.85
N HIS A 3 -39.07 37.33 -34.40
CA HIS A 3 -39.55 35.97 -34.65
C HIS A 3 -39.68 35.15 -33.35
N ARG A 4 -40.90 34.89 -32.88
CA ARG A 4 -41.20 34.04 -31.70
C ARG A 4 -40.56 32.64 -31.75
N GLY A 5 -40.17 32.16 -32.94
CA GLY A 5 -39.50 30.87 -33.13
C GLY A 5 -38.03 30.83 -32.70
N ASN A 6 -37.29 31.93 -32.82
CA ASN A 6 -35.86 31.98 -32.45
C ASN A 6 -35.66 32.05 -30.94
N LEU A 7 -36.57 32.72 -30.22
CA LEU A 7 -36.51 32.82 -28.77
C LEU A 7 -36.69 31.45 -28.09
N ARG A 8 -37.59 30.60 -28.60
CA ARG A 8 -37.80 29.23 -28.07
C ARG A 8 -36.60 28.31 -28.30
N ARG A 9 -35.90 28.43 -29.44
CA ARG A 9 -34.69 27.65 -29.73
C ARG A 9 -33.49 28.08 -28.90
N VAL A 10 -33.30 29.39 -28.71
CA VAL A 10 -32.22 29.93 -27.87
C VAL A 10 -32.46 29.58 -26.40
N VAL A 11 -33.70 29.70 -25.90
CA VAL A 11 -34.05 29.29 -24.52
C VAL A 11 -33.88 27.78 -24.33
N GLY A 12 -34.27 26.95 -25.31
CA GLY A 12 -34.07 25.50 -25.26
C GLY A 12 -32.60 25.08 -25.25
N ALA A 13 -31.76 25.70 -26.09
CA ALA A 13 -30.32 25.43 -26.11
C ALA A 13 -29.62 25.85 -24.80
N SER A 14 -29.98 27.02 -24.25
CA SER A 14 -29.45 27.48 -22.97
C SER A 14 -29.85 26.58 -21.80
N ALA A 15 -31.09 26.09 -21.78
CA ALA A 15 -31.55 25.15 -20.75
C ALA A 15 -30.78 23.82 -20.80
N VAL A 16 -30.50 23.29 -22.00
CA VAL A 16 -29.71 22.06 -22.18
C VAL A 16 -28.26 22.26 -21.74
N VAL A 17 -27.64 23.39 -22.07
CA VAL A 17 -26.26 23.69 -21.64
C VAL A 17 -26.16 23.83 -20.13
N VAL A 18 -27.12 24.51 -19.49
CA VAL A 18 -27.16 24.63 -18.02
C VAL A 18 -27.38 23.27 -17.36
N LEU A 19 -28.25 22.42 -17.91
CA LEU A 19 -28.48 21.07 -17.40
C LEU A 19 -27.23 20.19 -17.51
N LEU A 20 -26.53 20.23 -18.65
CA LEU A 20 -25.28 19.51 -18.86
C LEU A 20 -24.17 20.00 -17.94
N ALA A 21 -24.04 21.33 -17.76
CA ALA A 21 -23.08 21.91 -16.83
C ALA A 21 -23.37 21.50 -15.37
N ALA A 22 -24.64 21.48 -14.97
CA ALA A 22 -25.05 21.01 -13.64
C ALA A 22 -24.74 19.52 -13.45
N LEU A 23 -25.09 18.66 -14.41
CA LEU A 23 -24.78 17.22 -14.36
C LEU A 23 -23.26 16.97 -14.29
N MET A 24 -22.47 17.74 -15.04
CA MET A 24 -21.02 17.64 -15.01
C MET A 24 -20.44 18.14 -13.68
N ALA A 25 -20.98 19.21 -13.10
CA ALA A 25 -20.60 19.68 -11.77
C ALA A 25 -20.95 18.66 -10.68
N PHE A 26 -22.11 18.01 -10.75
CA PHE A 26 -22.49 16.92 -9.84
C PHE A 26 -21.59 15.69 -10.00
N TYR A 27 -21.25 15.31 -11.23
CA TYR A 27 -20.33 14.20 -11.51
C TYR A 27 -18.91 14.47 -11.00
N VAL A 28 -18.40 15.68 -11.22
CA VAL A 28 -17.09 16.13 -10.72
C VAL A 28 -17.10 16.22 -9.18
N ALA A 29 -18.17 16.74 -8.58
CA ALA A 29 -18.32 16.80 -7.12
C ALA A 29 -18.40 15.41 -6.47
N GLY A 30 -19.13 14.47 -7.07
CA GLY A 30 -19.21 13.08 -6.61
C GLY A 30 -17.87 12.35 -6.68
N ARG A 31 -17.10 12.57 -7.75
CA ARG A 31 -15.73 12.05 -7.88
C ARG A 31 -14.75 12.70 -6.91
N ALA A 32 -14.87 14.01 -6.68
CA ALA A 32 -14.05 14.75 -5.75
C ALA A 32 -14.33 14.39 -4.28
N GLY A 33 -15.56 13.98 -3.93
CA GLY A 33 -15.92 13.53 -2.58
C GLY A 33 -15.54 12.08 -2.27
N ALA A 34 -15.51 11.21 -3.29
CA ALA A 34 -15.14 9.80 -3.13
C ALA A 34 -13.68 9.59 -2.69
N GLY A 35 -12.76 10.44 -3.15
CA GLY A 35 -11.35 10.40 -2.75
C GLY A 35 -11.13 10.66 -1.26
N PRO A 36 -11.59 11.81 -0.71
CA PRO A 36 -11.54 12.11 0.71
C PRO A 36 -12.23 11.04 1.57
N ALA A 37 -13.43 10.59 1.19
CA ALA A 37 -14.13 9.54 1.94
C ALA A 37 -13.34 8.22 1.98
N ARG A 38 -12.79 7.78 0.85
CA ARG A 38 -11.93 6.59 0.77
C ARG A 38 -10.68 6.74 1.65
N CYS A 39 -10.02 7.88 1.61
CA CYS A 39 -8.84 8.14 2.42
C CYS A 39 -9.16 8.19 3.93
N GLN A 40 -10.35 8.65 4.31
CA GLN A 40 -10.79 8.56 5.71
C GLN A 40 -11.05 7.11 6.11
N GLN A 41 -11.69 6.31 5.25
CA GLN A 41 -11.89 4.89 5.55
C GLN A 41 -10.55 4.16 5.74
N HIS A 42 -9.59 4.36 4.85
CA HIS A 42 -8.25 3.76 5.02
C HIS A 42 -7.53 4.20 6.30
N ARG A 43 -7.79 5.43 6.80
CA ARG A 43 -7.27 5.87 8.10
C ARG A 43 -7.94 5.16 9.27
N VAL A 44 -9.24 4.86 9.16
CA VAL A 44 -9.96 4.06 10.15
C VAL A 44 -9.42 2.64 10.14
N ASP A 45 -9.41 1.96 8.99
CA ASP A 45 -8.91 0.59 8.85
C ASP A 45 -7.47 0.44 9.36
N ALA A 46 -6.60 1.41 9.03
CA ALA A 46 -5.22 1.43 9.50
C ALA A 46 -5.11 1.55 11.03
N ARG A 47 -5.96 2.37 11.66
CA ARG A 47 -5.99 2.51 13.12
C ARG A 47 -6.53 1.25 13.77
N ASP A 48 -7.62 0.71 13.25
CA ASP A 48 -8.24 -0.50 13.78
C ASP A 48 -7.27 -1.68 13.69
N ARG A 49 -6.63 -1.86 12.52
CA ARG A 49 -5.59 -2.88 12.35
C ARG A 49 -4.43 -2.72 13.33
N ALA A 50 -3.98 -1.49 13.59
CA ALA A 50 -2.87 -1.23 14.50
C ALA A 50 -3.19 -1.57 15.97
N THR A 51 -4.47 -1.68 16.35
CA THR A 51 -4.86 -2.14 17.69
C THR A 51 -4.87 -3.66 17.83
N ILE A 52 -4.83 -4.39 16.71
CA ILE A 52 -4.86 -5.86 16.69
C ILE A 52 -3.44 -6.39 16.73
N VAL A 53 -3.08 -7.04 17.82
CA VAL A 53 -1.80 -7.75 17.98
C VAL A 53 -2.04 -9.24 17.86
N THR A 54 -1.22 -9.92 17.06
CA THR A 54 -1.33 -11.38 16.84
C THR A 54 -0.05 -12.08 17.24
N GLY A 55 -0.15 -13.32 17.73
CA GLY A 55 1.01 -14.11 18.16
C GLY A 55 1.61 -13.65 19.50
N GLU A 56 2.69 -14.31 19.90
CA GLU A 56 3.38 -14.07 21.16
C GLU A 56 4.90 -14.15 20.96
N GLY A 57 5.68 -13.51 21.84
CA GLY A 57 7.14 -13.56 21.83
C GLY A 57 7.79 -12.22 21.47
N PRO A 58 9.03 -12.21 20.92
CA PRO A 58 9.68 -10.97 20.50
C PRO A 58 8.83 -10.20 19.49
N ARG A 59 8.82 -8.87 19.61
CA ARG A 59 7.97 -8.03 18.75
C ARG A 59 8.43 -8.01 17.31
N THR A 60 7.50 -8.27 16.40
CA THR A 60 7.67 -8.10 14.95
C THR A 60 6.78 -6.94 14.51
N LEU A 61 7.36 -5.90 13.90
CA LEU A 61 6.61 -4.80 13.30
C LEU A 61 6.52 -5.03 11.79
N VAL A 62 5.31 -5.01 11.24
CA VAL A 62 5.09 -4.97 9.79
C VAL A 62 4.75 -3.54 9.37
N ILE A 63 5.55 -2.94 8.52
CA ILE A 63 5.21 -1.71 7.80
C ILE A 63 4.79 -2.11 6.40
N GLY A 64 3.50 -1.97 6.09
CA GLY A 64 3.01 -2.43 4.78
C GLY A 64 1.80 -1.69 4.26
N ASP A 65 1.15 -2.27 3.26
CA ASP A 65 0.06 -1.63 2.52
C ASP A 65 -1.32 -2.22 2.82
N SER A 66 -2.25 -2.23 1.85
CA SER A 66 -3.60 -2.77 2.01
C SER A 66 -3.59 -4.27 2.35
N TRP A 67 -2.58 -5.03 1.92
CA TRP A 67 -2.49 -6.44 2.22
C TRP A 67 -2.13 -6.67 3.68
N SER A 68 -1.18 -5.89 4.21
CA SER A 68 -0.86 -5.87 5.63
C SER A 68 -2.04 -5.38 6.50
N VAL A 69 -2.84 -4.43 6.00
CA VAL A 69 -4.09 -4.03 6.66
C VAL A 69 -5.11 -5.17 6.71
N GLY A 70 -5.16 -6.01 5.68
CA GLY A 70 -6.22 -7.02 5.50
C GLY A 70 -7.43 -6.45 4.74
N LEU A 71 -7.23 -5.49 3.84
CA LEU A 71 -8.32 -4.92 3.06
C LEU A 71 -9.01 -6.01 2.23
N GLY A 72 -10.34 -6.09 2.35
CA GLY A 72 -11.14 -7.14 1.71
C GLY A 72 -11.43 -8.34 2.60
N GLN A 73 -10.90 -8.35 3.83
CA GLN A 73 -11.22 -9.34 4.86
C GLN A 73 -12.32 -8.83 5.78
N ASP A 74 -13.17 -9.75 6.28
CA ASP A 74 -14.14 -9.46 7.32
C ASP A 74 -13.47 -9.22 8.69
N ASP A 75 -12.30 -9.83 8.90
CA ASP A 75 -11.48 -9.72 10.11
C ASP A 75 -10.05 -9.31 9.72
N LEU A 76 -9.67 -8.07 10.07
CA LEU A 76 -8.33 -7.53 9.80
C LEU A 76 -7.21 -8.30 10.53
N GLY A 77 -7.55 -8.98 11.63
CA GLY A 77 -6.65 -9.86 12.36
C GLY A 77 -6.22 -11.10 11.57
N ARG A 78 -6.95 -11.46 10.50
CA ARG A 78 -6.62 -12.56 9.59
C ARG A 78 -5.76 -12.15 8.40
N SER A 79 -5.33 -10.89 8.34
CA SER A 79 -4.29 -10.46 7.39
C SER A 79 -3.06 -11.38 7.44
N TRP A 80 -2.34 -11.47 6.33
CA TRP A 80 -1.19 -12.38 6.15
C TRP A 80 -0.15 -12.25 7.28
N ALA A 81 0.02 -11.04 7.82
CA ALA A 81 0.97 -10.73 8.88
C ALA A 81 0.75 -11.57 10.14
N SER A 82 -0.47 -12.06 10.38
CA SER A 82 -0.81 -12.95 11.51
C SER A 82 -0.05 -14.28 11.49
N ARG A 83 0.50 -14.67 10.34
CA ARG A 83 1.31 -15.89 10.18
C ARG A 83 2.78 -15.71 10.54
N LEU A 84 3.23 -14.48 10.79
CA LEU A 84 4.61 -14.21 11.20
C LEU A 84 4.85 -14.65 12.65
N ALA A 85 6.09 -15.01 12.95
CA ALA A 85 6.50 -15.34 14.31
C ALA A 85 6.60 -14.08 15.19
N GLY A 86 6.35 -14.27 16.49
CA GLY A 86 6.47 -13.23 17.50
C GLY A 86 5.14 -12.54 17.83
N GLU A 87 5.23 -11.49 18.65
CA GLU A 87 4.13 -10.56 18.90
C GLU A 87 4.07 -9.57 17.73
N VAL A 88 3.14 -9.76 16.81
CA VAL A 88 3.07 -9.03 15.54
C VAL A 88 2.21 -7.77 15.67
N HIS A 89 2.83 -6.63 15.38
CA HIS A 89 2.24 -5.31 15.27
C HIS A 89 2.22 -4.89 13.81
N VAL A 90 1.13 -4.25 13.35
CA VAL A 90 1.02 -3.82 11.95
C VAL A 90 0.80 -2.31 11.86
N ALA A 91 1.74 -1.64 11.21
CA ALA A 91 1.59 -0.29 10.68
C ALA A 91 1.27 -0.39 9.18
N GLY A 92 0.01 -0.64 8.86
CA GLY A 92 -0.49 -0.74 7.49
C GLY A 92 -1.19 0.53 7.03
N PHE A 93 -1.15 0.84 5.74
CA PHE A 93 -2.04 1.84 5.14
C PHE A 93 -2.38 1.48 3.69
N SER A 94 -3.67 1.30 3.40
CA SER A 94 -4.14 0.91 2.07
C SER A 94 -3.76 1.91 0.99
N GLY A 95 -3.15 1.41 -0.09
CA GLY A 95 -2.64 2.22 -1.18
C GLY A 95 -1.32 2.92 -0.92
N SER A 96 -0.67 2.70 0.23
CA SER A 96 0.68 3.23 0.49
C SER A 96 1.77 2.34 -0.11
N GLY A 97 2.97 2.90 -0.23
CA GLY A 97 4.13 2.25 -0.81
C GLY A 97 5.43 2.94 -0.38
N PHE A 98 6.51 2.62 -1.08
CA PHE A 98 7.81 3.25 -0.85
C PHE A 98 7.82 4.71 -1.30
N SER A 99 7.32 4.99 -2.52
CA SER A 99 7.21 6.33 -3.05
C SER A 99 6.25 7.19 -2.22
N ALA A 100 6.64 8.44 -1.95
CA ALA A 100 5.79 9.45 -1.32
C ALA A 100 4.47 9.71 -2.08
N ARG A 101 4.38 9.31 -3.36
CA ARG A 101 3.20 9.48 -4.21
C ARG A 101 2.51 8.17 -4.60
N ALA A 102 2.90 7.04 -4.01
CA ALA A 102 2.18 5.77 -4.20
C ALA A 102 0.70 5.89 -3.78
N SER A 103 0.41 6.70 -2.75
CA SER A 103 -0.94 7.00 -2.30
C SER A 103 -1.39 8.41 -2.65
N THR A 104 -2.68 8.56 -2.96
CA THR A 104 -3.34 9.87 -3.09
C THR A 104 -3.82 10.42 -1.74
N CYS A 105 -3.64 9.71 -0.63
CA CYS A 105 -4.20 10.06 0.69
C CYS A 105 -3.29 10.97 1.55
N GLY A 106 -2.29 11.60 0.91
CA GLY A 106 -1.33 12.49 1.54
C GLY A 106 -0.06 11.77 1.99
N ARG A 107 0.53 12.25 3.10
CA ARG A 107 1.78 11.71 3.68
C ARG A 107 1.52 10.42 4.44
N VAL A 108 1.50 9.31 3.71
CA VAL A 108 1.24 7.96 4.25
C VAL A 108 2.21 6.92 3.69
N SER A 109 3.31 7.36 3.07
CA SER A 109 4.36 6.45 2.60
C SER A 109 4.95 5.65 3.75
N PHE A 110 5.70 4.59 3.44
CA PHE A 110 6.34 3.78 4.47
C PHE A 110 7.29 4.63 5.34
N HIS A 111 8.08 5.51 4.70
CA HIS A 111 8.93 6.48 5.37
C HIS A 111 8.12 7.43 6.28
N ASP A 112 7.01 8.01 5.80
CA ASP A 112 6.21 8.93 6.62
C ASP A 112 5.66 8.27 7.92
N ARG A 113 5.48 6.95 7.91
CA ARG A 113 4.86 6.21 9.02
C ARG A 113 5.88 5.52 9.93
N ALA A 114 7.08 5.24 9.44
CA ALA A 114 8.08 4.47 10.18
C ALA A 114 8.44 5.06 11.56
N PRO A 115 8.69 6.38 11.72
CA PRO A 115 9.06 6.93 13.03
C PRO A 115 8.04 6.63 14.14
N THR A 116 6.74 6.82 13.87
CA THR A 116 5.68 6.50 14.84
C THR A 116 5.50 4.99 15.03
N ALA A 117 5.61 4.21 13.95
CA ALA A 117 5.46 2.75 14.03
C ALA A 117 6.54 2.10 14.94
N LEU A 118 7.73 2.70 15.02
CA LEU A 118 8.83 2.20 15.83
C LEU A 118 8.64 2.34 17.35
N ASP A 119 7.62 3.07 17.82
CA ASP A 119 7.31 3.22 19.25
C ASP A 119 7.00 1.89 19.94
N VAL A 120 6.59 0.86 19.17
CA VAL A 120 6.40 -0.52 19.68
C VAL A 120 7.72 -1.21 20.08
N ARG A 121 8.87 -0.63 19.72
CA ARG A 121 10.23 -1.15 19.96
C ARG A 121 10.40 -2.60 19.46
N PRO A 122 10.30 -2.82 18.14
CA PRO A 122 10.34 -4.16 17.56
C PRO A 122 11.74 -4.79 17.66
N ALA A 123 11.77 -6.12 17.76
CA ALA A 123 12.98 -6.91 17.58
C ALA A 123 13.28 -7.20 16.10
N LEU A 124 12.25 -7.14 15.24
CA LEU A 124 12.29 -7.31 13.79
C LEU A 124 11.31 -6.35 13.13
N VAL A 125 11.73 -5.69 12.05
CA VAL A 125 10.88 -4.92 11.14
C VAL A 125 10.77 -5.66 9.81
N VAL A 126 9.55 -5.90 9.36
CA VAL A 126 9.24 -6.43 8.04
C VAL A 126 8.59 -5.30 7.24
N VAL A 127 9.17 -4.97 6.08
CA VAL A 127 8.61 -3.97 5.18
C VAL A 127 8.01 -4.69 3.98
N GLU A 128 6.69 -4.65 3.83
CA GLU A 128 5.96 -5.34 2.76
C GLU A 128 5.36 -4.32 1.80
N GLY A 129 5.61 -4.47 0.49
CA GLY A 129 4.91 -3.70 -0.52
C GLY A 129 5.65 -3.53 -1.83
N GLY A 130 5.34 -2.44 -2.53
CA GLY A 130 5.77 -2.16 -3.90
C GLY A 130 4.64 -2.28 -4.92
N LEU A 131 3.54 -2.95 -4.58
CA LEU A 131 2.43 -3.12 -5.51
C LEU A 131 1.71 -1.79 -5.80
N ASN A 132 1.68 -0.85 -4.84
CA ASN A 132 1.17 0.51 -5.05
C ASN A 132 2.17 1.44 -5.75
N ASP A 133 3.42 1.01 -5.94
CA ASP A 133 4.46 1.75 -6.65
C ASP A 133 4.48 1.42 -8.16
N TYR A 134 3.50 0.65 -8.66
CA TYR A 134 3.43 0.13 -10.04
C TYR A 134 3.44 1.21 -11.14
N ASP A 135 3.02 2.43 -10.83
CA ASP A 135 3.03 3.59 -11.74
C ASP A 135 4.05 4.66 -11.35
N GLN A 136 4.87 4.39 -10.34
CA GLN A 136 5.84 5.34 -9.82
C GLN A 136 7.17 5.23 -10.57
N PRO A 137 7.86 6.35 -10.84
CA PRO A 137 9.21 6.33 -11.40
C PRO A 137 10.21 5.66 -10.45
N ALA A 138 11.21 4.96 -10.99
CA ALA A 138 12.25 4.29 -10.20
C ALA A 138 12.96 5.25 -9.21
N ALA A 139 13.25 6.48 -9.62
CA ALA A 139 13.87 7.48 -8.76
C ALA A 139 13.00 7.91 -7.55
N ALA A 140 11.68 7.79 -7.66
CA ALA A 140 10.78 8.07 -6.54
C ALA A 140 10.76 6.91 -5.54
N ILE A 141 10.78 5.67 -6.03
CA ILE A 141 10.88 4.45 -5.22
C ILE A 141 12.24 4.42 -4.51
N ASP A 142 13.35 4.68 -5.22
CA ASP A 142 14.70 4.79 -4.66
C ASP A 142 14.75 5.80 -3.50
N ARG A 143 14.22 7.00 -3.70
CA ARG A 143 14.20 8.03 -2.66
C ARG A 143 13.44 7.56 -1.44
N GLY A 144 12.23 7.03 -1.62
CA GLY A 144 11.40 6.55 -0.53
C GLY A 144 12.04 5.37 0.22
N PHE A 145 12.67 4.44 -0.50
CA PHE A 145 13.40 3.33 0.09
C PHE A 145 14.59 3.80 0.91
N ARG A 146 15.42 4.70 0.37
CA ARG A 146 16.55 5.29 1.08
C ARG A 146 16.11 5.99 2.37
N ASP A 147 15.09 6.84 2.26
CA ASP A 147 14.61 7.63 3.41
C ASP A 147 14.05 6.70 4.49
N LEU A 148 13.33 5.63 4.10
CA LEU A 148 12.89 4.58 5.02
C LEU A 148 14.06 3.82 5.66
N MET A 149 15.08 3.41 4.89
CA MET A 149 16.24 2.70 5.45
C MET A 149 17.02 3.56 6.44
N ALA A 150 17.04 4.88 6.25
CA ALA A 150 17.62 5.81 7.21
C ALA A 150 16.87 5.81 8.55
N ASP A 151 15.53 5.83 8.53
CA ASP A 151 14.71 5.71 9.74
C ASP A 151 14.88 4.35 10.43
N LEU A 152 15.11 3.30 9.64
CA LEU A 152 15.25 1.92 10.12
C LEU A 152 16.69 1.50 10.44
N ALA A 153 17.67 2.40 10.36
CA ALA A 153 19.10 2.05 10.49
C ALA A 153 19.46 1.31 11.81
N GLY A 154 18.72 1.56 12.89
CA GLY A 154 18.91 0.87 14.18
C GLY A 154 18.24 -0.52 14.27
N GLN A 155 17.38 -0.86 13.31
CA GLN A 155 16.47 -2.00 13.37
C GLN A 155 16.96 -3.15 12.51
N ARG A 156 16.65 -4.39 12.90
CA ARG A 156 16.80 -5.54 12.01
C ARG A 156 15.63 -5.54 11.04
N VAL A 157 15.93 -5.50 9.74
CA VAL A 157 14.95 -5.34 8.67
C VAL A 157 14.97 -6.55 7.75
N VAL A 158 13.80 -6.92 7.24
CA VAL A 158 13.60 -7.73 6.03
C VAL A 158 12.61 -7.00 5.13
N VAL A 159 12.89 -6.96 3.83
CA VAL A 159 11.98 -6.38 2.84
C VAL A 159 11.28 -7.52 2.10
N VAL A 160 9.96 -7.44 1.97
CA VAL A 160 9.11 -8.37 1.23
C VAL A 160 8.59 -7.65 -0.01
N GLY A 161 8.91 -8.21 -1.18
CA GLY A 161 8.51 -7.67 -2.47
C GLY A 161 7.02 -7.83 -2.78
N PRO A 162 6.55 -7.24 -3.89
CA PRO A 162 5.18 -7.37 -4.34
C PRO A 162 4.94 -8.72 -5.04
N ALA A 163 3.85 -9.41 -4.69
CA ALA A 163 3.36 -10.53 -5.48
C ALA A 163 2.61 -10.06 -6.73
N ALA A 164 2.41 -10.97 -7.69
CA ALA A 164 1.93 -10.67 -9.03
C ALA A 164 0.41 -10.46 -9.14
N ALA A 165 -0.15 -9.48 -8.40
CA ALA A 165 -1.58 -9.21 -8.44
C ALA A 165 -2.07 -8.87 -9.87
N PRO A 166 -3.13 -9.54 -10.40
CA PRO A 166 -3.40 -9.52 -11.82
C PRO A 166 -3.58 -8.13 -12.46
N VAL A 167 -4.20 -7.17 -11.77
CA VAL A 167 -4.39 -5.81 -12.33
C VAL A 167 -3.10 -4.99 -12.44
N ARG A 168 -2.02 -5.42 -11.77
CA ARG A 168 -0.72 -4.73 -11.75
C ARG A 168 0.46 -5.62 -12.13
N ALA A 169 0.20 -6.89 -12.48
CA ALA A 169 1.21 -7.90 -12.77
C ALA A 169 2.27 -7.44 -13.80
N GLY A 170 1.86 -6.68 -14.82
CA GLY A 170 2.78 -6.17 -15.85
C GLY A 170 3.88 -5.23 -15.32
N ALA A 171 3.68 -4.57 -14.18
CA ALA A 171 4.67 -3.70 -13.56
C ALA A 171 5.52 -4.40 -12.48
N VAL A 172 5.07 -5.56 -11.99
CA VAL A 172 5.70 -6.27 -10.87
C VAL A 172 7.17 -6.61 -11.15
N PRO A 173 7.57 -7.17 -12.31
CA PRO A 173 8.98 -7.48 -12.57
C PRO A 173 9.91 -6.27 -12.43
N ARG A 174 9.44 -5.07 -12.82
CA ARG A 174 10.22 -3.83 -12.72
C ARG A 174 10.37 -3.40 -11.26
N VAL A 175 9.29 -3.41 -10.49
CA VAL A 175 9.32 -2.95 -9.10
C VAL A 175 10.03 -3.96 -8.20
N ASP A 176 9.75 -5.25 -8.37
CA ASP A 176 10.39 -6.36 -7.65
C ASP A 176 11.90 -6.36 -7.87
N GLY A 177 12.36 -6.26 -9.12
CA GLY A 177 13.79 -6.17 -9.44
C GLY A 177 14.46 -4.93 -8.85
N LEU A 178 13.79 -3.78 -8.87
CA LEU A 178 14.31 -2.55 -8.25
C LEU A 178 14.46 -2.71 -6.73
N LEU A 179 13.44 -3.24 -6.04
CA LEU A 179 13.47 -3.45 -4.59
C LEU A 179 14.50 -4.50 -4.17
N ALA A 180 14.71 -5.54 -4.98
CA ALA A 180 15.78 -6.51 -4.77
C ALA A 180 17.16 -5.84 -4.83
N SER A 181 17.44 -5.06 -5.88
CA SER A 181 18.71 -4.33 -6.01
C SER A 181 18.92 -3.27 -4.93
N LEU A 182 17.86 -2.58 -4.48
CA LEU A 182 17.97 -1.63 -3.37
C LEU A 182 18.24 -2.34 -2.05
N SER A 183 17.53 -3.44 -1.77
CA SER A 183 17.77 -4.27 -0.59
C SER A 183 19.21 -4.76 -0.51
N GLU A 184 19.77 -5.22 -1.64
CA GLU A 184 21.18 -5.60 -1.75
C GLU A 184 22.13 -4.44 -1.42
N GLN A 185 21.92 -3.26 -2.00
CA GLN A 185 22.74 -2.07 -1.75
C GLN A 185 22.74 -1.64 -0.28
N TYR A 186 21.60 -1.77 0.42
CA TYR A 186 21.47 -1.45 1.83
C TYR A 186 21.80 -2.63 2.76
N GLY A 187 22.18 -3.78 2.21
CA GLY A 187 22.57 -4.96 2.98
C GLY A 187 21.44 -5.60 3.78
N VAL A 188 20.18 -5.37 3.40
CA VAL A 188 19.00 -5.97 4.04
C VAL A 188 18.49 -7.16 3.22
N PRO A 189 18.06 -8.27 3.85
CA PRO A 189 17.48 -9.39 3.13
C PRO A 189 16.22 -8.98 2.37
N TYR A 190 16.08 -9.54 1.16
CA TYR A 190 14.91 -9.40 0.32
C TYR A 190 14.20 -10.75 0.18
N VAL A 191 12.89 -10.74 0.39
CA VAL A 191 12.00 -11.88 0.14
C VAL A 191 11.20 -11.56 -1.11
N GLN A 192 11.58 -12.18 -2.23
CA GLN A 192 10.79 -12.17 -3.44
C GLN A 192 9.45 -12.89 -3.20
N THR A 193 8.37 -12.40 -3.79
CA THR A 193 7.03 -13.04 -3.76
C THR A 193 6.32 -12.97 -5.11
N SER A 194 6.98 -12.42 -6.13
CA SER A 194 6.48 -12.30 -7.50
C SER A 194 6.29 -13.64 -8.22
N ASP A 195 6.84 -14.72 -7.65
CA ASP A 195 6.74 -16.11 -8.12
C ASP A 195 5.51 -16.84 -7.57
N LEU A 196 4.77 -16.25 -6.64
CA LEU A 196 3.62 -16.89 -6.00
C LEU A 196 2.39 -16.84 -6.91
N ASP A 197 1.69 -17.97 -6.98
CA ASP A 197 0.33 -18.06 -7.52
C ASP A 197 -0.62 -17.97 -6.34
N LEU A 198 -1.47 -16.93 -6.31
CA LEU A 198 -2.29 -16.60 -5.15
C LEU A 198 -3.73 -16.35 -5.56
N ASP A 199 -4.64 -16.59 -4.63
CA ASP A 199 -6.05 -16.28 -4.83
C ASP A 199 -6.36 -14.81 -4.54
N TYR A 200 -7.02 -14.17 -5.50
CA TYR A 200 -7.43 -12.77 -5.44
C TYR A 200 -8.95 -12.62 -5.42
N LEU A 201 -9.42 -11.56 -4.79
CA LEU A 201 -10.80 -11.09 -4.86
C LEU A 201 -11.16 -10.65 -6.30
N ASP A 202 -12.44 -10.37 -6.53
CA ASP A 202 -12.97 -9.93 -7.83
C ASP A 202 -12.33 -8.64 -8.37
N ASP A 203 -11.78 -7.80 -7.48
CA ASP A 203 -11.02 -6.62 -7.89
C ASP A 203 -9.64 -6.95 -8.48
N ARG A 204 -9.25 -8.24 -8.42
CA ARG A 204 -8.03 -8.82 -8.96
C ARG A 204 -6.76 -8.13 -8.43
N LEU A 205 -6.86 -7.51 -7.25
CA LEU A 205 -5.80 -6.76 -6.58
C LEU A 205 -5.58 -7.24 -5.15
N HIS A 206 -6.66 -7.44 -4.39
CA HIS A 206 -6.58 -7.84 -2.99
C HIS A 206 -6.75 -9.34 -2.85
N LEU A 207 -6.10 -9.93 -1.83
CA LEU A 207 -6.12 -11.37 -1.61
C LEU A 207 -7.46 -11.81 -1.03
N THR A 208 -7.88 -13.03 -1.37
CA THR A 208 -8.92 -13.72 -0.61
C THR A 208 -8.40 -14.09 0.78
N GLU A 209 -9.26 -14.60 1.66
CA GLU A 209 -8.81 -15.19 2.93
C GLU A 209 -7.73 -16.27 2.69
N GLY A 210 -8.00 -17.23 1.81
CA GLY A 210 -7.04 -18.27 1.42
C GLY A 210 -5.73 -17.69 0.85
N GLY A 211 -5.81 -16.65 0.01
CA GLY A 211 -4.64 -15.95 -0.50
C GLY A 211 -3.79 -15.31 0.61
N HIS A 212 -4.41 -14.71 1.64
CA HIS A 212 -3.70 -14.20 2.81
C HIS A 212 -3.03 -15.32 3.62
N GLU A 213 -3.68 -16.47 3.78
CA GLU A 213 -3.10 -17.61 4.49
C GLU A 213 -1.86 -18.15 3.76
N GLU A 214 -1.95 -18.35 2.44
CA GLU A 214 -0.87 -18.86 1.62
C GLU A 214 0.30 -17.87 1.54
N PHE A 215 0.01 -16.60 1.26
CA PHE A 215 1.02 -15.54 1.25
C PHE A 215 1.71 -15.44 2.61
N GLY A 216 0.93 -15.42 3.69
CA GLY A 216 1.47 -15.29 5.05
C GLY A 216 2.35 -16.47 5.45
N ARG A 217 1.90 -17.70 5.19
CA ARG A 217 2.70 -18.91 5.47
C ARG A 217 4.01 -18.89 4.69
N THR A 218 3.95 -18.62 3.38
CA THR A 218 5.13 -18.66 2.51
C THR A 218 6.12 -17.54 2.85
N VAL A 219 5.63 -16.32 3.14
CA VAL A 219 6.48 -15.21 3.58
C VAL A 219 7.13 -15.52 4.94
N ALA A 220 6.38 -16.08 5.89
CA ALA A 220 6.94 -16.48 7.20
C ALA A 220 8.06 -17.51 7.05
N GLU A 221 7.87 -18.54 6.22
CA GLU A 221 8.89 -19.54 5.89
C GLU A 221 10.14 -18.90 5.27
N ARG A 222 9.96 -18.01 4.28
CA ARG A 222 11.07 -17.32 3.61
C ARG A 222 11.82 -16.34 4.53
N ILE A 223 11.12 -15.64 5.42
CA ILE A 223 11.74 -14.78 6.44
C ILE A 223 12.57 -15.61 7.42
N ALA A 224 12.07 -16.78 7.85
CA ALA A 224 12.81 -17.66 8.75
C ALA A 224 14.09 -18.23 8.11
N ALA A 225 14.14 -18.34 6.78
CA ALA A 225 15.29 -18.80 6.03
C ALA A 225 16.38 -17.73 5.81
N VAL A 226 16.10 -16.46 6.11
CA VAL A 226 17.07 -15.37 6.01
C VAL A 226 17.45 -14.85 7.39
N SER A 227 18.61 -14.18 7.47
CA SER A 227 19.05 -13.50 8.70
C SER A 227 18.75 -12.01 8.60
N PRO A 228 17.76 -11.47 9.32
CA PRO A 228 17.46 -10.04 9.33
C PRO A 228 18.69 -9.19 9.67
N ARG A 229 18.93 -8.11 8.92
CA ARG A 229 20.11 -7.25 9.08
C ARG A 229 19.72 -5.80 9.33
N ARG A 230 20.63 -5.04 9.94
CA ARG A 230 20.48 -3.59 10.03
C ARG A 230 20.88 -2.96 8.70
N PRO A 231 20.09 -1.99 8.17
CA PRO A 231 20.46 -1.29 6.95
C PRO A 231 21.83 -0.61 7.07
N VAL A 232 22.62 -0.68 6.01
CA VAL A 232 23.83 0.13 5.88
C VAL A 232 23.43 1.57 5.60
N VAL A 233 23.88 2.51 6.41
CA VAL A 233 23.69 3.93 6.13
C VAL A 233 24.72 4.36 5.10
N LEU A 234 24.28 4.47 3.85
CA LEU A 234 25.10 4.98 2.76
C LEU A 234 25.28 6.51 2.94
N ALA A 235 26.52 6.99 2.83
CA ALA A 235 26.80 8.42 2.78
C ALA A 235 26.12 9.02 1.54
N ARG A 236 25.56 10.23 1.71
CA ARG A 236 24.87 10.97 0.63
C ARG A 236 25.83 11.43 -0.45
#